data_AF-A0A1W1W0B5-F1
#
_entry.id   AF-A0A1W1W0B5-F1
#
_cell.length_a   1.000
_cell.length_b   1.000
_cell.length_c   1.000
_cell.angle_alpha   90.00
_cell.angle_beta   90.00
_cell.angle_gamma   90.00
#
_symmetry.space_group_name_H-M   'P 1'
#
loop_
_entity.id
_entity.type
_entity.pdbx_description
1 polymer ?
#
loop_
_entity_poly.entity_id
_entity_poly.type
_entity_poly.pdbx_seq_one_letter_code
_entity_poly.pdbx_strand_id
1 'polypeptide(L)'
;MDVREFLLTPLGEHKFILEITALQPGILAGTGRLKEAAQGLGLDIQWLMPEGQRITPNTCICRAMGTAWQVTRAEEELLGCIGKASGVATAAYELVTLAKGRVKVVCGAWKKVPLEVRAELRQAIATGGAGIRIVDEPFVYLDKNYIRMFGGIIPAVRRARELQGRVIVVQLRGEGEPLEEEARKAVTGGAHILMVDTGRLEHLKVVQEVAFKEGFRDRIKLAFAGGVNKRNLEEVISAGADIVDVGRAIIDAPLLDFRLDVVGKTNGEKL
;
A
#
# COMPACT_ATOMS: atom_id res chain seq x y z
N MET A 1 -18.24 -35.26 -16.59
CA MET A 1 -16.95 -35.45 -15.90
C MET A 1 -16.05 -34.32 -16.36
N ASP A 2 -15.53 -33.53 -15.43
CA ASP A 2 -14.53 -32.50 -15.76
C ASP A 2 -13.30 -33.20 -16.38
N VAL A 3 -12.70 -32.62 -17.43
CA VAL A 3 -11.50 -33.21 -18.08
C VAL A 3 -10.39 -33.43 -17.05
N ARG A 4 -10.24 -32.53 -16.08
CA ARG A 4 -9.27 -32.66 -14.98
C ARG A 4 -9.65 -33.85 -14.07
N GLU A 5 -10.92 -34.02 -13.73
CA GLU A 5 -11.38 -35.12 -12.87
C GLU A 5 -11.12 -36.49 -13.52
N PHE A 6 -11.34 -36.61 -14.82
CA PHE A 6 -10.99 -37.81 -15.58
C PHE A 6 -9.47 -38.11 -15.52
N LEU A 7 -8.63 -37.09 -15.77
CA LEU A 7 -7.17 -37.25 -15.73
C LEU A 7 -6.64 -37.65 -14.35
N LEU A 8 -7.32 -37.23 -13.28
CA LEU A 8 -6.91 -37.51 -11.91
C LEU A 8 -7.45 -38.84 -11.37
N THR A 9 -8.36 -39.52 -12.10
CA THR A 9 -8.97 -40.78 -11.66
C THR A 9 -7.96 -41.86 -11.25
N PRO A 10 -6.83 -42.08 -11.96
CA PRO A 10 -5.81 -43.06 -11.55
C PRO A 10 -5.11 -42.73 -10.22
N LEU A 11 -5.22 -41.49 -9.73
CA LEU A 11 -4.59 -41.04 -8.49
C LEU A 11 -5.43 -41.38 -7.25
N GLY A 12 -6.70 -41.78 -7.42
CA GLY A 12 -7.57 -42.23 -6.33
C GLY A 12 -7.62 -41.26 -5.14
N GLU A 13 -7.57 -41.82 -3.93
CA GLU A 13 -7.63 -41.05 -2.67
C GLU A 13 -6.24 -40.62 -2.15
N HIS A 14 -5.20 -40.75 -2.96
CA HIS A 14 -3.87 -40.35 -2.54
C HIS A 14 -3.81 -38.85 -2.22
N LYS A 15 -3.09 -38.50 -1.15
CA LYS A 15 -2.79 -37.13 -0.80
C LYS A 15 -1.40 -36.75 -1.29
N PHE A 16 -1.24 -35.48 -1.63
CA PHE A 16 -0.02 -34.89 -2.13
C PHE A 16 0.38 -33.75 -1.22
N ILE A 17 1.69 -33.63 -0.98
CA ILE A 17 2.29 -32.56 -0.19
C ILE A 17 2.72 -31.47 -1.16
N LEU A 18 2.33 -30.24 -0.85
CA LEU A 18 2.61 -29.03 -1.61
C LEU A 18 3.51 -28.10 -0.80
N GLU A 19 4.40 -27.40 -1.50
CA GLU A 19 5.15 -26.28 -0.94
C GLU A 19 4.90 -25.03 -1.75
N ILE A 20 4.59 -23.91 -1.06
CA ILE A 20 4.63 -22.59 -1.68
C ILE A 20 5.98 -21.96 -1.35
N THR A 21 6.72 -21.60 -2.40
CA THR A 21 8.09 -21.11 -2.28
C THR A 21 8.26 -19.77 -2.99
N ALA A 22 8.90 -18.81 -2.33
CA ALA A 22 9.22 -17.52 -2.92
C ALA A 22 10.37 -17.65 -3.95
N LEU A 23 10.23 -17.01 -5.11
CA LEU A 23 11.27 -16.99 -6.16
C LEU A 23 12.12 -15.72 -6.11
N GLN A 24 11.66 -14.70 -5.38
CA GLN A 24 12.28 -13.39 -5.30
C GLN A 24 12.31 -12.90 -3.85
N PRO A 25 13.25 -11.99 -3.50
CA PRO A 25 13.24 -11.37 -2.19
C PRO A 25 12.09 -10.36 -2.07
N GLY A 26 11.59 -10.17 -0.85
CA GLY A 26 10.56 -9.16 -0.58
C GLY A 26 9.92 -9.30 0.80
N ILE A 27 8.72 -8.76 0.95
CA ILE A 27 7.89 -8.84 2.15
C ILE A 27 6.69 -9.73 1.88
N LEU A 28 6.50 -10.76 2.69
CA LEU A 28 5.33 -11.63 2.61
C LEU A 28 4.08 -10.89 3.09
N ALA A 29 3.05 -10.82 2.24
CA ALA A 29 1.75 -10.24 2.58
C ALA A 29 0.60 -11.00 1.90
N GLY A 30 -0.62 -10.87 2.44
CA GLY A 30 -1.81 -11.54 1.93
C GLY A 30 -2.07 -12.91 2.56
N THR A 31 -1.40 -13.23 3.67
CA THR A 31 -1.47 -14.55 4.30
C THR A 31 -2.85 -14.86 4.89
N GLY A 32 -3.62 -13.83 5.29
CA GLY A 32 -5.00 -13.99 5.75
C GLY A 32 -5.90 -14.57 4.66
N ARG A 33 -5.87 -13.98 3.46
CA ARG A 33 -6.65 -14.45 2.31
C ARG A 33 -6.18 -15.83 1.84
N LEU A 34 -4.88 -16.06 1.84
CA LEU A 34 -4.28 -17.37 1.55
C LEU A 34 -4.80 -18.46 2.51
N LYS A 35 -4.90 -18.15 3.81
CA LYS A 35 -5.45 -19.06 4.83
C LYS A 35 -6.91 -19.40 4.55
N GLU A 36 -7.73 -18.40 4.27
CA GLU A 36 -9.15 -18.58 3.96
C GLU A 36 -9.34 -19.41 2.69
N ALA A 37 -8.56 -19.13 1.64
CA ALA A 37 -8.60 -19.90 0.39
C ALA A 37 -8.17 -21.37 0.60
N ALA A 38 -7.09 -21.62 1.34
CA ALA A 38 -6.64 -22.97 1.66
C ALA A 38 -7.70 -23.76 2.46
N GLN A 39 -8.36 -23.11 3.42
CA GLN A 39 -9.47 -23.70 4.17
C GLN A 39 -10.68 -23.99 3.27
N GLY A 40 -11.04 -23.07 2.37
CA GLY A 40 -12.12 -23.27 1.40
C GLY A 40 -11.89 -24.42 0.43
N LEU A 41 -10.62 -24.71 0.12
CA LEU A 41 -10.21 -25.88 -0.65
C LEU A 41 -10.16 -27.18 0.18
N GLY A 42 -10.23 -27.09 1.51
CA GLY A 42 -10.09 -28.24 2.40
C GLY A 42 -8.66 -28.78 2.50
N LEU A 43 -7.65 -27.93 2.30
CA LEU A 43 -6.25 -28.30 2.46
C LEU A 43 -5.86 -28.30 3.95
N ASP A 44 -5.09 -29.31 4.36
CA ASP A 44 -4.37 -29.28 5.63
C ASP A 44 -3.10 -28.45 5.43
N ILE A 45 -2.88 -27.36 6.19
CA ILE A 45 -1.81 -26.40 5.91
C ILE A 45 -1.00 -26.05 7.15
N GLN A 46 0.32 -26.23 7.03
CA GLN A 46 1.33 -25.83 7.99
C GLN A 46 2.00 -24.53 7.53
N TRP A 47 1.81 -23.47 8.33
CA TRP A 47 2.45 -22.17 8.11
C TRP A 47 3.88 -22.16 8.62
N LEU A 48 4.81 -21.74 7.77
CA LEU A 48 6.23 -21.65 8.12
C LEU A 48 6.70 -20.20 8.30
N MET A 49 6.00 -19.25 7.67
CA MET A 49 6.35 -17.82 7.68
C MET A 49 5.16 -16.94 8.09
N PRO A 50 5.31 -16.05 9.09
CA PRO A 50 4.29 -15.05 9.41
C PRO A 50 4.29 -13.87 8.43
N GLU A 51 3.15 -13.19 8.34
CA GLU A 51 2.99 -11.97 7.52
C GLU A 51 3.95 -10.85 7.97
N GLY A 52 4.42 -10.06 7.01
CA GLY A 52 5.34 -8.96 7.22
C GLY A 52 6.81 -9.38 7.33
N GLN A 53 7.10 -10.67 7.32
CA GLN A 53 8.48 -11.15 7.29
C GLN A 53 9.15 -10.90 5.95
N ARG A 54 10.45 -10.64 6.03
CA ARG A 54 11.32 -10.64 4.85
C ARG A 54 11.51 -12.07 4.36
N ILE A 55 11.34 -12.26 3.06
CA ILE A 55 11.58 -13.52 2.36
C ILE A 55 12.77 -13.36 1.41
N THR A 56 13.46 -14.47 1.18
CA THR A 56 14.54 -14.59 0.20
C THR A 56 14.18 -15.68 -0.83
N PRO A 57 14.81 -15.72 -2.01
CA PRO A 57 14.58 -16.79 -2.96
C PRO A 57 14.75 -18.17 -2.32
N ASN A 58 13.85 -19.10 -2.66
CA ASN A 58 13.74 -20.45 -2.09
C ASN A 58 13.22 -20.51 -0.64
N THR A 59 12.69 -19.41 -0.08
CA THR A 59 11.99 -19.47 1.21
C THR A 59 10.65 -20.17 1.03
N CYS A 60 10.46 -21.32 1.70
CA CYS A 60 9.18 -22.01 1.80
C CYS A 60 8.28 -21.26 2.81
N ILE A 61 7.13 -20.77 2.37
CA ILE A 61 6.23 -19.98 3.23
C ILE A 61 5.17 -20.86 3.92
N CYS A 62 4.78 -21.96 3.29
CA CYS A 62 3.86 -22.95 3.86
C CYS A 62 3.99 -24.30 3.16
N ARG A 63 3.61 -25.34 3.90
CA ARG A 63 3.36 -26.69 3.39
C ARG A 63 1.87 -26.99 3.47
N ALA A 64 1.31 -27.58 2.43
CA ALA A 64 -0.09 -27.98 2.41
C ALA A 64 -0.25 -29.43 1.95
N MET A 65 -1.35 -30.06 2.31
CA MET A 65 -1.67 -31.43 1.90
C MET A 65 -3.12 -31.51 1.47
N GLY A 66 -3.36 -32.18 0.34
CA GLY A 66 -4.69 -32.38 -0.22
C GLY A 66 -4.73 -33.50 -1.25
N THR A 67 -5.95 -33.84 -1.69
CA THR A 67 -6.19 -34.75 -2.81
C THR A 67 -5.72 -34.11 -4.12
N ALA A 68 -5.52 -34.93 -5.16
CA ALA A 68 -5.10 -34.44 -6.46
C ALA A 68 -6.03 -33.32 -6.99
N TRP A 69 -7.34 -33.44 -6.78
CA TRP A 69 -8.32 -32.41 -7.16
C TRP A 69 -8.08 -31.09 -6.43
N GLN A 70 -7.92 -31.12 -5.11
CA GLN A 70 -7.66 -29.93 -4.30
C GLN A 70 -6.34 -29.26 -4.72
N VAL A 71 -5.31 -30.06 -4.98
CA VAL A 71 -4.01 -29.57 -5.44
C VAL A 71 -4.10 -28.83 -6.77
N THR A 72 -4.82 -29.37 -7.77
CA THR A 72 -4.91 -28.73 -9.10
C THR A 72 -5.62 -27.37 -9.08
N ARG A 73 -6.41 -27.10 -8.03
CA ARG A 73 -7.05 -25.79 -7.80
C ARG A 73 -6.19 -24.85 -6.96
N ALA A 74 -5.33 -25.42 -6.11
CA ALA A 74 -4.53 -24.67 -5.16
C ALA A 74 -3.60 -23.66 -5.84
N GLU A 75 -3.00 -23.97 -6.98
CA GLU A 75 -2.00 -23.08 -7.60
C GLU A 75 -2.58 -21.69 -7.93
N GLU A 76 -3.64 -21.62 -8.71
CA GLU A 76 -4.24 -20.34 -9.10
C GLU A 76 -4.88 -19.63 -7.89
N GLU A 77 -5.62 -20.37 -7.06
CA GLU A 77 -6.36 -19.79 -5.94
C GLU A 77 -5.42 -19.28 -4.83
N LEU A 78 -4.35 -20.02 -4.52
CA LEU A 78 -3.43 -19.66 -3.44
C LEU A 78 -2.39 -18.62 -3.88
N LEU A 79 -1.74 -18.81 -5.03
CA LEU A 79 -0.71 -17.86 -5.47
C LEU A 79 -1.32 -16.49 -5.81
N GLY A 80 -2.55 -16.47 -6.31
CA GLY A 80 -3.32 -15.24 -6.55
C GLY A 80 -3.59 -14.42 -5.29
N CYS A 81 -3.60 -15.03 -4.10
CA CYS A 81 -3.82 -14.33 -2.83
C CYS A 81 -2.59 -13.56 -2.32
N ILE A 82 -1.38 -13.99 -2.69
CA ILE A 82 -0.13 -13.48 -2.08
C ILE A 82 0.76 -12.71 -3.03
N GLY A 83 0.73 -13.01 -4.34
CA GLY A 83 1.65 -12.40 -5.29
C GLY A 83 1.53 -10.88 -5.34
N LYS A 84 0.29 -10.37 -5.49
CA LYS A 84 0.05 -8.92 -5.58
C LYS A 84 0.25 -8.22 -4.25
N ALA A 85 -0.28 -8.78 -3.18
CA ALA A 85 -0.11 -8.25 -1.83
C ALA A 85 1.37 -8.15 -1.45
N SER A 86 2.16 -9.20 -1.69
CA SER A 86 3.59 -9.23 -1.37
C SER A 86 4.39 -8.23 -2.23
N GLY A 87 4.05 -8.08 -3.51
CA GLY A 87 4.66 -7.05 -4.37
C GLY A 87 4.42 -5.62 -3.85
N VAL A 88 3.19 -5.31 -3.46
CA VAL A 88 2.81 -4.00 -2.88
C VAL A 88 3.49 -3.76 -1.54
N ALA A 89 3.50 -4.77 -0.65
CA ALA A 89 4.17 -4.67 0.64
C ALA A 89 5.68 -4.46 0.47
N THR A 90 6.30 -5.15 -0.49
CA THR A 90 7.73 -4.99 -0.82
C THR A 90 8.03 -3.57 -1.30
N ALA A 91 7.24 -3.03 -2.23
CA ALA A 91 7.45 -1.67 -2.74
C ALA A 91 7.30 -0.60 -1.64
N ALA A 92 6.28 -0.75 -0.78
CA ALA A 92 6.10 0.11 0.40
C ALA A 92 7.30 0.03 1.35
N TYR A 93 7.76 -1.18 1.64
CA TYR A 93 8.89 -1.43 2.52
C TYR A 93 10.18 -0.78 2.05
N GLU A 94 10.48 -0.87 0.76
CA GLU A 94 11.68 -0.29 0.19
C GLU A 94 11.68 1.24 0.28
N LEU A 95 10.52 1.87 0.07
CA LEU A 95 10.37 3.33 0.20
C LEU A 95 10.48 3.80 1.65
N VAL A 96 9.84 3.09 2.58
CA VAL A 96 9.95 3.37 4.03
C VAL A 96 11.40 3.21 4.49
N THR A 97 12.06 2.15 4.04
CA THR A 97 13.48 1.90 4.34
C THR A 97 14.37 3.00 3.78
N LEU A 98 14.12 3.45 2.55
CA LEU A 98 14.87 4.54 1.91
C LEU A 98 14.63 5.90 2.59
N ALA A 99 13.43 6.13 3.10
CA ALA A 99 13.11 7.33 3.88
C ALA A 99 13.91 7.40 5.18
N LYS A 100 14.32 6.26 5.76
CA LYS A 100 15.12 6.18 7.00
C LYS A 100 14.53 7.00 8.16
N GLY A 101 13.19 7.04 8.25
CA GLY A 101 12.46 7.82 9.26
C GLY A 101 12.51 9.34 9.09
N ARG A 102 13.13 9.87 8.02
CA ARG A 102 13.21 11.33 7.78
C ARG A 102 11.87 11.95 7.37
N VAL A 103 11.00 11.15 6.75
CA VAL A 103 9.64 11.55 6.35
C VAL A 103 8.67 10.41 6.59
N LYS A 104 7.38 10.72 6.78
CA LYS A 104 6.30 9.73 6.77
C LYS A 104 5.99 9.33 5.32
N VAL A 105 6.14 8.06 4.98
CA VAL A 105 5.71 7.53 3.68
C VAL A 105 4.27 7.03 3.80
N VAL A 106 3.41 7.48 2.91
CA VAL A 106 2.00 7.06 2.85
C VAL A 106 1.59 6.68 1.43
N CYS A 107 0.49 5.95 1.29
CA CYS A 107 -0.11 5.61 0.00
C CYS A 107 -1.64 5.77 0.07
N GLY A 108 -2.16 6.78 -0.62
CA GLY A 108 -3.62 6.97 -0.80
C GLY A 108 -4.19 6.27 -2.04
N ALA A 109 -3.34 5.74 -2.92
CA ALA A 109 -3.74 5.26 -4.24
C ALA A 109 -4.55 3.96 -4.24
N TRP A 110 -4.59 3.21 -3.13
CA TRP A 110 -5.52 2.07 -2.96
C TRP A 110 -7.00 2.49 -3.13
N LYS A 111 -7.34 3.78 -3.04
CA LYS A 111 -8.69 4.29 -3.32
C LYS A 111 -9.03 4.29 -4.82
N LYS A 112 -8.03 4.17 -5.69
CA LYS A 112 -8.19 4.25 -7.15
C LYS A 112 -8.36 2.88 -7.81
N VAL A 113 -8.22 1.79 -7.06
CA VAL A 113 -8.49 0.43 -7.55
C VAL A 113 -9.96 0.04 -7.31
N PRO A 114 -10.46 -1.02 -7.99
CA PRO A 114 -11.79 -1.58 -7.73
C PRO A 114 -12.03 -1.88 -6.25
N LEU A 115 -13.27 -1.76 -5.80
CA LEU A 115 -13.64 -1.81 -4.39
C LEU A 115 -13.23 -3.14 -3.73
N GLU A 116 -13.34 -4.22 -4.49
CA GLU A 116 -13.17 -5.62 -4.10
C GLU A 116 -11.75 -5.90 -3.58
N VAL A 117 -10.75 -5.17 -4.08
CA VAL A 117 -9.33 -5.38 -3.74
C VAL A 117 -8.79 -4.34 -2.75
N ARG A 118 -9.58 -3.32 -2.37
CA ARG A 118 -9.08 -2.21 -1.54
C ARG A 118 -8.60 -2.65 -0.16
N ALA A 119 -9.32 -3.58 0.48
CA ALA A 119 -8.96 -4.08 1.80
C ALA A 119 -7.59 -4.78 1.78
N GLU A 120 -7.37 -5.65 0.78
CA GLU A 120 -6.11 -6.35 0.59
C GLU A 120 -4.95 -5.38 0.34
N LEU A 121 -5.12 -4.43 -0.59
CA LEU A 121 -4.04 -3.48 -0.89
C LEU A 121 -3.73 -2.56 0.30
N ARG A 122 -4.73 -2.15 1.07
CA ARG A 122 -4.51 -1.40 2.33
C ARG A 122 -3.70 -2.21 3.33
N GLN A 123 -4.05 -3.48 3.51
CA GLN A 123 -3.33 -4.36 4.41
C GLN A 123 -1.89 -4.54 3.92
N ALA A 124 -1.66 -4.81 2.63
CA ALA A 124 -0.34 -4.93 2.05
C ALA A 124 0.53 -3.67 2.23
N ILE A 125 -0.02 -2.48 2.00
CA ILE A 125 0.67 -1.19 2.24
C ILE A 125 1.12 -1.10 3.71
N ALA A 126 0.21 -1.41 4.64
CA ALA A 126 0.49 -1.36 6.07
C ALA A 126 1.51 -2.41 6.51
N THR A 127 1.43 -3.63 5.97
CA THR A 127 2.40 -4.71 6.18
C THR A 127 3.80 -4.31 5.69
N GLY A 128 3.90 -3.54 4.61
CA GLY A 128 5.15 -2.93 4.15
C GLY A 128 5.62 -1.74 5.00
N GLY A 129 4.87 -1.33 6.02
CA GLY A 129 5.22 -0.23 6.94
C GLY A 129 4.85 1.17 6.47
N ALA A 130 4.21 1.33 5.31
CA ALA A 130 3.75 2.64 4.84
C ALA A 130 2.36 2.97 5.42
N GLY A 131 2.08 4.26 5.63
CA GLY A 131 0.77 4.70 6.09
C GLY A 131 -0.30 4.61 5.00
N ILE A 132 -1.49 4.12 5.32
CA ILE A 132 -2.65 4.13 4.40
C ILE A 132 -3.41 5.47 4.38
N ARG A 133 -3.02 6.39 5.26
CA ARG A 133 -3.61 7.72 5.47
C ARG A 133 -2.47 8.73 5.69
N ILE A 134 -2.70 9.98 5.28
CA ILE A 134 -1.73 11.07 5.43
C ILE A 134 -1.42 11.37 6.90
N VAL A 135 -2.43 11.24 7.76
CA VAL A 135 -2.37 11.45 9.21
C VAL A 135 -3.33 10.45 9.86
N ASP A 136 -2.99 9.98 11.06
CA ASP A 136 -3.70 8.87 11.71
C ASP A 136 -4.90 9.37 12.52
N GLU A 137 -4.77 10.59 13.02
CA GLU A 137 -5.80 11.39 13.68
C GLU A 137 -7.01 11.64 12.75
N PRO A 138 -8.21 11.88 13.31
CA PRO A 138 -9.34 12.36 12.52
C PRO A 138 -8.96 13.61 11.72
N PHE A 139 -9.19 13.60 10.40
CA PHE A 139 -8.83 14.71 9.54
C PHE A 139 -9.90 15.01 8.49
N VAL A 140 -9.88 16.24 7.99
CA VAL A 140 -10.61 16.68 6.80
C VAL A 140 -9.59 16.93 5.71
N TYR A 141 -9.84 16.36 4.53
CA TYR A 141 -9.01 16.58 3.34
C TYR A 141 -9.76 17.49 2.38
N LEU A 142 -9.32 18.74 2.28
CA LEU A 142 -9.85 19.72 1.36
C LEU A 142 -9.09 19.57 0.03
N ASP A 143 -9.62 18.70 -0.85
CA ASP A 143 -9.12 18.54 -2.20
C ASP A 143 -9.50 19.73 -3.11
N LYS A 144 -8.99 19.73 -4.33
CA LYS A 144 -9.27 20.74 -5.34
C LYS A 144 -10.77 20.92 -5.64
N ASN A 145 -11.58 19.86 -5.51
CA ASN A 145 -13.01 19.95 -5.78
C ASN A 145 -13.73 20.61 -4.61
N TYR A 146 -13.38 20.28 -3.36
CA TYR A 146 -13.87 21.01 -2.19
C TYR A 146 -13.51 22.49 -2.27
N ILE A 147 -12.25 22.82 -2.55
CA ILE A 147 -11.80 24.22 -2.69
C ILE A 147 -12.62 24.96 -3.75
N ARG A 148 -12.86 24.35 -4.92
CA ARG A 148 -13.67 24.93 -5.99
C ARG A 148 -15.14 25.12 -5.59
N MET A 149 -15.76 24.13 -4.96
CA MET A 149 -17.17 24.21 -4.54
C MET A 149 -17.41 25.30 -3.48
N PHE A 150 -16.44 25.52 -2.60
CA PHE A 150 -16.50 26.59 -1.59
C PHE A 150 -16.10 27.97 -2.14
N GLY A 151 -15.63 28.06 -3.39
CA GLY A 151 -15.19 29.31 -4.01
C GLY A 151 -13.80 29.79 -3.54
N GLY A 152 -12.96 28.91 -2.99
CA GLY A 152 -11.59 29.21 -2.60
C GLY A 152 -11.13 28.53 -1.30
N ILE A 153 -9.84 28.66 -1.00
CA ILE A 153 -9.22 28.03 0.19
C ILE A 153 -9.78 28.61 1.50
N ILE A 154 -9.88 29.94 1.61
CA ILE A 154 -10.37 30.61 2.83
C ILE A 154 -11.75 30.11 3.25
N PRO A 155 -12.81 30.15 2.41
CA PRO A 155 -14.13 29.67 2.81
C PRO A 155 -14.16 28.17 3.13
N ALA A 156 -13.39 27.36 2.40
CA ALA A 156 -13.29 25.91 2.65
C ALA A 156 -12.66 25.61 4.03
N VAL A 157 -11.52 26.24 4.33
CA VAL A 157 -10.81 26.04 5.61
C VAL A 157 -11.64 26.60 6.77
N ARG A 158 -12.30 27.75 6.60
CA ARG A 158 -13.21 28.32 7.62
C ARG A 158 -14.29 27.32 8.00
N ARG A 159 -14.95 26.70 7.01
CA ARG A 159 -15.99 25.69 7.27
C ARG A 159 -15.40 24.43 7.91
N ALA A 160 -14.22 23.98 7.48
CA ALA A 160 -13.56 22.81 8.07
C ALA A 160 -13.20 23.02 9.55
N ARG A 161 -12.86 24.25 9.96
CA ARG A 161 -12.54 24.58 11.36
C ARG A 161 -13.70 24.47 12.35
N GLU A 162 -14.93 24.54 11.86
CA GLU A 162 -16.11 24.33 12.71
C GLU A 162 -16.19 22.87 13.20
N LEU A 163 -15.49 21.94 12.51
CA LEU A 163 -15.31 20.56 12.96
C LEU A 163 -14.15 20.46 13.94
N GLN A 164 -14.43 20.70 15.23
CA GLN A 164 -13.45 20.60 16.30
C GLN A 164 -12.76 19.22 16.35
N GLY A 165 -11.49 19.21 16.80
CA GLY A 165 -10.70 17.99 17.02
C GLY A 165 -10.23 17.29 15.75
N ARG A 166 -10.18 17.99 14.60
CA ARG A 166 -9.73 17.42 13.33
C ARG A 166 -8.52 18.15 12.76
N VAL A 167 -7.57 17.37 12.24
CA VAL A 167 -6.47 17.88 11.41
C VAL A 167 -7.06 18.35 10.08
N ILE A 168 -6.66 19.54 9.62
CA ILE A 168 -7.11 20.09 8.32
C ILE A 168 -5.96 19.97 7.33
N VAL A 169 -6.18 19.19 6.29
CA VAL A 169 -5.25 19.01 5.16
C VAL A 169 -5.79 19.80 3.98
N VAL A 170 -4.96 20.67 3.40
CA VAL A 170 -5.33 21.47 2.23
C VAL A 170 -4.46 21.05 1.04
N GLN A 171 -5.10 20.68 -0.07
CA GLN A 171 -4.40 20.38 -1.31
C GLN A 171 -4.06 21.67 -2.06
N LEU A 172 -2.79 21.84 -2.38
CA LEU A 172 -2.27 22.95 -3.19
C LEU A 172 -2.01 22.44 -4.61
N ARG A 173 -2.52 23.17 -5.60
CA ARG A 173 -2.49 22.78 -7.02
C ARG A 173 -1.88 23.85 -7.92
N GLY A 174 -1.93 25.12 -7.52
CA GLY A 174 -1.47 26.24 -8.34
C GLY A 174 -2.27 26.38 -9.64
N GLU A 175 -3.55 25.98 -9.64
CA GLU A 175 -4.42 25.98 -10.82
C GLU A 175 -5.30 27.25 -10.93
N GLY A 176 -5.44 28.01 -9.84
CA GLY A 176 -6.24 29.25 -9.80
C GLY A 176 -5.48 30.48 -9.31
N GLU A 177 -4.39 30.28 -8.57
CA GLU A 177 -3.55 31.34 -8.02
C GLU A 177 -2.13 30.79 -7.74
N PRO A 178 -1.12 31.64 -7.54
CA PRO A 178 0.24 31.19 -7.18
C PRO A 178 0.25 30.35 -5.91
N LEU A 179 1.13 29.35 -5.83
CA LEU A 179 1.22 28.43 -4.70
C LEU A 179 1.54 29.12 -3.38
N GLU A 180 2.32 30.20 -3.45
CA GLU A 180 2.63 31.04 -2.31
C GLU A 180 1.37 31.60 -1.66
N GLU A 181 0.41 32.02 -2.49
CA GLU A 181 -0.86 32.57 -2.03
C GLU A 181 -1.79 31.46 -1.53
N GLU A 182 -1.83 30.31 -2.22
CA GLU A 182 -2.59 29.14 -1.73
C GLU A 182 -2.11 28.71 -0.33
N ALA A 183 -0.78 28.66 -0.14
CA ALA A 183 -0.16 28.33 1.14
C ALA A 183 -0.49 29.36 2.23
N ARG A 184 -0.32 30.66 1.95
CA ARG A 184 -0.67 31.76 2.88
C ARG A 184 -2.11 31.67 3.35
N LYS A 185 -3.05 31.50 2.42
CA LYS A 185 -4.48 31.38 2.71
C LYS A 185 -4.80 30.15 3.53
N ALA A 186 -4.20 29.00 3.19
CA ALA A 186 -4.41 27.76 3.91
C ALA A 186 -3.93 27.87 5.37
N VAL A 187 -2.72 28.38 5.58
CA VAL A 187 -2.12 28.52 6.92
C VAL A 187 -2.88 29.54 7.76
N THR A 188 -3.14 30.73 7.22
CA THR A 188 -3.92 31.78 7.91
C THR A 188 -5.33 31.30 8.23
N GLY A 189 -5.90 30.47 7.34
CA GLY A 189 -7.18 29.81 7.55
C GLY A 189 -7.17 28.83 8.73
N GLY A 190 -6.02 28.23 9.06
CA GLY A 190 -5.86 27.22 10.11
C GLY A 190 -5.62 25.79 9.60
N ALA A 191 -5.02 25.64 8.41
CA ALA A 191 -4.53 24.36 7.95
C ALA A 191 -3.41 23.82 8.86
N HIS A 192 -3.29 22.49 8.91
CA HIS A 192 -2.28 21.77 9.68
C HIS A 192 -1.27 21.06 8.76
N ILE A 193 -1.74 20.65 7.57
CA ILE A 193 -0.92 20.01 6.55
C ILE A 193 -1.19 20.67 5.20
N LEU A 194 -0.13 21.05 4.49
CA LEU A 194 -0.21 21.52 3.11
C LEU A 194 0.24 20.39 2.19
N MET A 195 -0.67 19.90 1.36
CA MET A 195 -0.40 18.84 0.39
C MET A 195 -0.11 19.44 -0.98
N VAL A 196 1.17 19.55 -1.32
CA VAL A 196 1.62 20.00 -2.65
C VAL A 196 1.45 18.84 -3.63
N ASP A 197 0.35 18.83 -4.39
CA ASP A 197 0.01 17.76 -5.35
C ASP A 197 0.09 18.29 -6.79
N THR A 198 1.29 18.75 -7.16
CA THR A 198 1.57 19.28 -8.50
C THR A 198 2.49 18.37 -9.31
N GLY A 199 3.12 17.39 -8.66
CA GLY A 199 4.15 16.54 -9.26
C GLY A 199 5.45 17.26 -9.61
N ARG A 200 5.60 18.53 -9.19
CA ARG A 200 6.73 19.40 -9.50
C ARG A 200 7.50 19.71 -8.22
N LEU A 201 8.75 19.28 -8.12
CA LEU A 201 9.54 19.41 -6.89
C LEU A 201 9.83 20.89 -6.56
N GLU A 202 9.98 21.72 -7.58
CA GLU A 202 10.14 23.18 -7.46
C GLU A 202 8.99 23.82 -6.69
N HIS A 203 7.78 23.29 -6.80
CA HIS A 203 6.60 23.79 -6.11
C HIS A 203 6.65 23.50 -4.60
N LEU A 204 7.22 22.36 -4.20
CA LEU A 204 7.44 22.06 -2.79
C LEU A 204 8.44 23.06 -2.19
N LYS A 205 9.52 23.37 -2.92
CA LYS A 205 10.52 24.36 -2.49
C LYS A 205 9.90 25.74 -2.32
N VAL A 206 9.06 26.18 -3.26
CA VAL A 206 8.32 27.44 -3.16
C VAL A 206 7.49 27.50 -1.88
N VAL A 207 6.69 26.47 -1.60
CA VAL A 207 5.86 26.42 -0.37
C VAL A 207 6.74 26.38 0.89
N GLN A 208 7.86 25.67 0.85
CA GLN A 208 8.82 25.61 1.95
C GLN A 208 9.45 26.99 2.23
N GLU A 209 9.87 27.72 1.20
CA GLU A 209 10.43 29.07 1.34
C GLU A 209 9.43 30.04 1.96
N VAL A 210 8.17 29.99 1.53
CA VAL A 210 7.10 30.80 2.12
C VAL A 210 6.92 30.44 3.60
N ALA A 211 6.96 29.15 3.93
CA ALA A 211 6.86 28.69 5.32
C ALA A 211 7.97 29.23 6.23
N PHE A 212 9.19 29.35 5.72
CA PHE A 212 10.29 29.97 6.45
C PHE A 212 10.15 31.48 6.54
N LYS A 213 9.91 32.17 5.42
CA LYS A 213 9.79 33.64 5.35
C LYS A 213 8.68 34.16 6.26
N GLU A 214 7.60 33.42 6.40
CA GLU A 214 6.43 33.80 7.21
C GLU A 214 6.41 33.16 8.60
N GLY A 215 7.45 32.39 8.97
CA GLY A 215 7.60 31.83 10.31
C GLY A 215 6.54 30.80 10.70
N PHE A 216 6.00 30.04 9.74
CA PHE A 216 5.04 28.95 10.02
C PHE A 216 5.59 27.55 9.78
N ARG A 217 6.84 27.40 9.32
CA ARG A 217 7.46 26.09 9.04
C ARG A 217 7.36 25.10 10.20
N ASP A 218 7.52 25.55 11.44
CA ASP A 218 7.47 24.69 12.64
C ASP A 218 6.04 24.32 13.06
N ARG A 219 5.03 25.01 12.52
CA ARG A 219 3.61 24.85 12.88
C ARG A 219 2.82 24.06 11.84
N ILE A 220 3.41 23.80 10.67
CA ILE A 220 2.77 23.14 9.54
C ILE A 220 3.56 21.90 9.11
N LYS A 221 2.86 20.87 8.64
CA LYS A 221 3.49 19.78 7.90
C LYS A 221 3.38 20.00 6.40
N LEU A 222 4.48 19.81 5.68
CA LEU A 222 4.52 19.83 4.23
C LEU A 222 4.42 18.40 3.72
N ALA A 223 3.37 18.13 2.95
CA ALA A 223 3.18 16.85 2.26
C ALA A 223 3.39 17.04 0.76
N PHE A 224 3.97 16.04 0.09
CA PHE A 224 4.20 16.06 -1.34
C PHE A 224 3.61 14.83 -2.03
N ALA A 225 2.98 15.05 -3.18
CA ALA A 225 2.41 14.02 -4.03
C ALA A 225 2.65 14.31 -5.51
N GLY A 226 2.53 13.25 -6.31
CA GLY A 226 2.72 13.30 -7.77
C GLY A 226 4.08 12.76 -8.19
N GLY A 227 4.11 11.58 -8.80
CA GLY A 227 5.32 11.01 -9.41
C GLY A 227 6.41 10.54 -8.44
N VAL A 228 6.18 10.55 -7.12
CA VAL A 228 7.15 10.07 -6.13
C VAL A 228 7.43 8.57 -6.34
N ASN A 229 8.71 8.20 -6.31
CA ASN A 229 9.21 6.83 -6.44
C ASN A 229 10.62 6.72 -5.83
N LYS A 230 11.23 5.52 -5.84
CA LYS A 230 12.54 5.27 -5.22
C LYS A 230 13.67 6.16 -5.77
N ARG A 231 13.58 6.60 -7.03
CA ARG A 231 14.64 7.38 -7.69
C ARG A 231 14.66 8.84 -7.27
N ASN A 232 13.50 9.42 -6.98
CA ASN A 232 13.37 10.84 -6.62
C ASN A 232 13.01 11.10 -5.15
N LEU A 233 12.78 10.05 -4.35
CA LEU A 233 12.41 10.21 -2.95
C LEU A 233 13.43 11.08 -2.20
N GLU A 234 14.73 10.86 -2.40
CA GLU A 234 15.78 11.63 -1.71
C GLU A 234 15.70 13.14 -2.00
N GLU A 235 15.38 13.52 -3.22
CA GLU A 235 15.22 14.92 -3.62
C GLU A 235 13.98 15.55 -2.98
N VAL A 236 12.89 14.78 -2.86
CA VAL A 236 11.66 15.21 -2.17
C VAL A 236 11.92 15.43 -0.68
N ILE A 237 12.66 14.52 -0.04
CA ILE A 237 13.07 14.65 1.37
C ILE A 237 13.94 15.90 1.55
N SER A 238 14.93 16.09 0.67
CA SER A 238 15.86 17.23 0.71
C SER A 238 15.16 18.58 0.47
N ALA A 239 14.06 18.59 -0.28
CA ALA A 239 13.19 19.76 -0.44
C ALA A 239 12.27 20.03 0.77
N GLY A 240 12.40 19.26 1.86
CA GLY A 240 11.78 19.55 3.14
C GLY A 240 10.37 19.00 3.34
N ALA A 241 9.96 17.98 2.57
CA ALA A 241 8.73 17.25 2.83
C ALA A 241 8.78 16.56 4.20
N ASP A 242 7.72 16.69 4.99
CA ASP A 242 7.50 15.91 6.22
C ASP A 242 6.75 14.60 5.91
N ILE A 243 5.94 14.60 4.84
CA ILE A 243 5.11 13.47 4.42
C ILE A 243 5.21 13.32 2.90
N VAL A 244 5.28 12.09 2.40
CA VAL A 244 5.24 11.79 0.96
C VAL A 244 4.13 10.79 0.66
N ASP A 245 3.20 11.16 -0.23
CA ASP A 245 2.16 10.25 -0.72
C ASP A 245 2.61 9.61 -2.04
N VAL A 246 2.98 8.34 -1.93
CA VAL A 246 3.47 7.54 -3.04
C VAL A 246 2.33 6.70 -3.59
N GLY A 247 1.83 7.07 -4.77
CA GLY A 247 0.74 6.36 -5.41
C GLY A 247 1.19 5.11 -6.18
N ARG A 248 1.35 5.27 -7.50
CA ARG A 248 1.60 4.18 -8.45
C ARG A 248 2.85 3.37 -8.16
N ALA A 249 3.92 3.99 -7.65
CA ALA A 249 5.16 3.25 -7.35
C ALA A 249 4.98 2.19 -6.24
N ILE A 250 3.89 2.26 -5.46
CA ILE A 250 3.48 1.21 -4.51
C ILE A 250 2.38 0.34 -5.11
N ILE A 251 1.28 0.94 -5.59
CA ILE A 251 0.10 0.16 -6.03
C ILE A 251 0.33 -0.62 -7.32
N ASP A 252 1.13 -0.10 -8.24
CA ASP A 252 1.42 -0.76 -9.52
C ASP A 252 2.66 -1.67 -9.42
N ALA A 253 3.15 -1.96 -8.21
CA ALA A 253 4.28 -2.85 -8.01
C ALA A 253 4.04 -4.20 -8.72
N PRO A 254 5.06 -4.78 -9.38
CA PRO A 254 4.99 -6.11 -9.95
C PRO A 254 4.55 -7.14 -8.90
N LEU A 255 3.97 -8.25 -9.36
CA LEU A 255 3.74 -9.40 -8.49
C LEU A 255 5.08 -9.87 -7.94
N LEU A 256 5.10 -10.30 -6.66
CA LEU A 256 6.22 -11.08 -6.17
C LEU A 256 5.99 -12.53 -6.59
N ASP A 257 6.95 -13.11 -7.30
CA ASP A 257 6.80 -14.44 -7.87
C ASP A 257 6.93 -15.52 -6.79
N PHE A 258 5.94 -16.41 -6.77
CA PHE A 258 5.90 -17.62 -5.96
C PHE A 258 5.65 -18.81 -6.89
N ARG A 259 6.09 -20.00 -6.47
CA ARG A 259 5.69 -21.26 -7.10
C ARG A 259 4.99 -22.16 -6.10
N LEU A 260 4.14 -23.04 -6.61
CA LEU A 260 3.54 -24.13 -5.85
C LEU A 260 4.00 -25.45 -6.49
N ASP A 261 4.73 -26.26 -5.74
CA ASP A 261 5.24 -27.55 -6.23
C ASP A 261 4.65 -28.71 -5.42
N VAL A 262 4.34 -29.82 -6.10
CA VAL A 262 4.12 -31.12 -5.44
C VAL A 262 5.48 -31.70 -5.07
N VAL A 263 5.74 -31.85 -3.77
CA VAL A 263 7.04 -32.33 -3.23
C VAL A 263 6.97 -33.74 -2.66
N GLY A 264 5.76 -34.32 -2.54
CA GLY A 264 5.59 -35.66 -1.99
C GLY A 264 4.19 -36.22 -2.17
N LYS A 265 4.07 -37.51 -1.87
CA LYS A 265 2.83 -38.29 -1.87
C LYS A 265 2.72 -39.05 -0.55
N THR A 266 1.55 -39.05 0.06
CA THR A 266 1.30 -39.73 1.33
C THR A 266 -0.08 -40.38 1.37
N ASN A 267 -0.19 -41.44 2.17
CA ASN A 267 -1.46 -42.05 2.56
C ASN A 267 -1.87 -41.63 3.99
N GLY A 268 -1.07 -40.77 4.64
CA GLY A 268 -1.33 -40.26 5.98
C GLY A 268 -2.48 -39.27 6.03
N GLU A 269 -3.06 -39.11 7.22
CA GLU A 269 -4.25 -38.28 7.40
C GLU A 269 -3.94 -36.80 7.61
N LYS A 270 -2.76 -36.45 8.14
CA LYS A 270 -2.32 -35.08 8.48
C LYS A 270 -0.86 -34.80 8.13
N LEU A 271 -0.55 -33.52 7.94
CA LEU A 271 0.80 -32.96 7.80
C LEU A 271 1.59 -32.97 9.11
#